data_AF-A0A356TCX1-F1
#
_entry.id   AF-A0A356TCX1-F1
#
_cell.length_a   1.000
_cell.length_b   1.000
_cell.length_c   1.000
_cell.angle_alpha   90.00
_cell.angle_beta   90.00
_cell.angle_gamma   90.00
#
_symmetry.space_group_name_H-M   'P 1'
#
loop_
_entity.id
_entity.type
_entity.pdbx_description
1 polymer ?
#
loop_
_entity_poly.entity_id
_entity_poly.type
_entity_poly.pdbx_seq_one_letter_code
_entity_poly.pdbx_strand_id
1 'polypeptide(L)'
;MLKHFLVAPNREPGRRAPRSFGLGTSTACYPPGVTQGILLVDHGSRRAASNALLGEVAERIAAKLPEGTLIEPAHMELAAPTIGEAFDQLVARGASEVVVVPYFLSPGRHATEDVPRLAAEAAARHPEVAHRVAPPLGPHDLLDQLVLVRAGVRSAQ
;
A
#
# COMPACT_ATOMS: atom_id res chain seq x y z
N MET A 1 -47.09 -16.96 -53.99
CA MET A 1 -45.77 -16.65 -53.39
C MET A 1 -45.17 -17.98 -52.95
N LEU A 2 -44.31 -18.72 -53.68
CA LEU A 2 -42.91 -18.46 -54.08
C LEU A 2 -42.08 -17.86 -52.91
N LYS A 3 -40.93 -18.37 -52.42
CA LYS A 3 -40.00 -19.48 -52.74
C LYS A 3 -38.99 -19.65 -51.55
N HIS A 4 -38.53 -20.88 -51.31
CA HIS A 4 -37.14 -21.34 -51.05
C HIS A 4 -36.32 -20.94 -49.79
N PHE A 5 -36.15 -21.93 -48.89
CA PHE A 5 -34.93 -22.67 -48.49
C PHE A 5 -33.52 -22.03 -48.31
N LEU A 6 -32.77 -22.68 -47.37
CA LEU A 6 -31.30 -22.87 -47.25
C LEU A 6 -30.58 -21.73 -46.45
N VAL A 7 -29.62 -21.89 -45.51
CA VAL A 7 -28.63 -22.89 -45.05
C VAL A 7 -28.17 -22.48 -43.63
N ALA A 8 -27.89 -23.44 -42.74
CA ALA A 8 -26.96 -23.27 -41.60
C ALA A 8 -25.60 -23.90 -41.97
N PRO A 9 -24.42 -23.49 -41.42
CA PRO A 9 -23.85 -24.37 -40.38
C PRO A 9 -22.83 -23.77 -39.36
N ASN A 10 -22.64 -24.56 -38.29
CA ASN A 10 -21.42 -24.98 -37.55
C ASN A 10 -20.59 -24.05 -36.61
N ARG A 11 -20.53 -24.43 -35.32
CA ARG A 11 -19.48 -25.17 -34.52
C ARG A 11 -18.37 -24.30 -33.91
N GLU A 12 -18.36 -24.10 -32.57
CA GLU A 12 -17.65 -24.89 -31.50
C GLU A 12 -16.12 -24.68 -31.52
N PRO A 13 -15.32 -25.04 -30.50
CA PRO A 13 -15.35 -24.73 -29.05
C PRO A 13 -14.01 -24.13 -28.57
N GLY A 14 -13.97 -23.62 -27.34
CA GLY A 14 -12.81 -23.89 -26.45
C GLY A 14 -11.99 -22.73 -25.88
N ARG A 15 -11.50 -23.01 -24.66
CA ARG A 15 -10.22 -22.60 -24.02
C ARG A 15 -10.15 -21.12 -23.58
N ARG A 16 -9.80 -20.76 -22.35
CA ARG A 16 -8.97 -21.39 -21.28
C ARG A 16 -9.21 -20.59 -19.97
N ALA A 17 -9.36 -21.25 -18.83
CA ALA A 17 -8.49 -20.91 -17.68
C ALA A 17 -7.12 -21.54 -17.98
N PRO A 18 -5.94 -21.02 -17.58
CA PRO A 18 -5.62 -20.42 -16.26
C PRO A 18 -4.72 -19.16 -16.39
N ARG A 19 -4.25 -18.49 -15.32
CA ARG A 19 -2.98 -18.83 -14.64
C ARG A 19 -2.68 -17.89 -13.47
N SER A 20 -2.37 -18.51 -12.33
CA SER A 20 -1.33 -18.16 -11.35
C SER A 20 -1.08 -16.68 -11.04
N PHE A 21 -1.27 -16.33 -9.77
CA PHE A 21 -0.46 -15.32 -9.10
C PHE A 21 1.02 -15.67 -9.31
N GLY A 22 1.63 -15.06 -10.31
CA GLY A 22 3.07 -15.06 -10.51
C GLY A 22 3.64 -13.94 -9.66
N LEU A 23 4.56 -14.29 -8.75
CA LEU A 23 5.52 -13.36 -8.18
C LEU A 23 6.32 -12.75 -9.34
N GLY A 24 5.87 -11.61 -9.82
CA GLY A 24 6.53 -10.82 -10.84
C GLY A 24 6.71 -9.41 -10.28
N THR A 25 7.95 -8.93 -10.29
CA THR A 25 8.36 -7.58 -9.95
C THR A 25 7.58 -6.56 -10.79
N SER A 26 6.42 -6.13 -10.30
CA SER A 26 5.69 -5.02 -10.90
C SER A 26 6.36 -3.75 -10.39
N THR A 27 7.25 -3.19 -11.18
CA THR A 27 7.44 -1.75 -11.21
C THR A 27 6.08 -1.19 -11.60
N ALA A 28 5.26 -0.85 -10.61
CA ALA A 28 3.97 -0.23 -10.83
C ALA A 28 4.23 1.15 -11.43
N CYS A 29 4.32 1.22 -12.76
CA CYS A 29 4.25 2.45 -13.51
C CYS A 29 2.81 2.94 -13.40
N TYR A 30 2.57 3.87 -12.48
CA TYR A 30 1.30 4.60 -12.46
C TYR A 30 1.16 5.37 -13.77
N PRO A 31 -0.05 5.42 -14.35
CA PRO A 31 -0.27 6.19 -15.55
C PRO A 31 0.12 7.65 -15.30
N PRO A 32 0.70 8.34 -16.30
CA PRO A 32 1.07 9.75 -16.16
C PRO A 32 -0.15 10.56 -15.71
N GLY A 33 -0.02 11.25 -14.57
CA GLY A 33 -1.09 12.01 -13.92
C GLY A 33 -1.61 11.42 -12.61
N VAL A 34 -1.23 10.20 -12.24
CA VAL A 34 -1.54 9.62 -10.92
C VAL A 34 -0.33 9.78 -9.99
N THR A 35 -0.46 10.67 -9.01
CA THR A 35 0.53 10.81 -7.94
C THR A 35 0.10 9.95 -6.77
N GLN A 36 0.89 8.93 -6.44
CA GLN A 36 0.61 8.06 -5.30
C GLN A 36 1.28 8.59 -4.04
N GLY A 37 0.51 8.77 -2.96
CA GLY A 37 1.01 9.02 -1.62
C GLY A 37 1.10 7.74 -0.81
N ILE A 38 2.22 7.52 -0.12
CA ILE A 38 2.39 6.48 0.88
C ILE A 38 2.29 7.14 2.25
N LEU A 39 1.34 6.72 3.07
CA LEU A 39 1.21 7.18 4.45
C LEU A 39 1.73 6.08 5.38
N LEU A 40 2.94 6.23 5.91
CA LEU A 40 3.59 5.23 6.75
C LEU A 40 3.18 5.46 8.21
N VAL A 41 2.48 4.50 8.82
CA VAL A 41 1.84 4.71 10.13
C VAL A 41 2.42 3.81 11.20
N ASP A 42 2.92 4.39 12.30
CA ASP A 42 3.17 3.63 13.53
C ASP A 42 2.16 4.00 14.65
N HIS A 43 2.40 3.52 15.86
CA HIS A 43 1.54 3.80 17.00
C HIS A 43 1.70 5.24 17.50
N GLY A 44 2.89 5.81 17.34
CA GLY A 44 3.39 6.96 18.07
C GLY A 44 3.83 6.61 19.50
N SER A 45 4.67 7.48 20.04
CA SER A 45 5.28 7.33 21.35
C SER A 45 5.35 8.67 22.06
N ARG A 46 5.26 8.65 23.39
CA ARG A 46 5.58 9.83 24.21
C ARG A 46 7.06 10.21 24.15
N ARG A 47 7.92 9.31 23.67
CA ARG A 47 9.36 9.54 23.51
C ARG A 47 9.63 10.05 22.09
N ALA A 48 10.01 11.33 21.97
CA ALA A 48 10.32 11.96 20.68
C ALA A 48 11.36 11.17 19.85
N ALA A 49 12.38 10.61 20.51
CA ALA A 49 13.39 9.79 19.84
C ALA A 49 12.82 8.53 19.17
N SER A 50 11.73 7.95 19.69
CA SER A 50 11.06 6.82 19.06
C SER A 50 10.32 7.26 17.79
N ASN A 51 9.65 8.42 17.83
CA ASN A 51 8.91 8.95 16.68
C ASN A 51 9.86 9.34 15.53
N ALA A 52 11.04 9.87 15.87
CA ALA A 52 12.07 10.23 14.88
C ALA A 52 12.50 9.04 14.01
N LEU A 53 12.51 7.82 14.55
CA LEU A 53 12.88 6.62 13.78
C LEU A 53 11.94 6.35 12.61
N LEU A 54 10.63 6.64 12.75
CA LEU A 54 9.70 6.50 11.64
C LEU A 54 9.98 7.52 10.53
N GLY A 55 10.33 8.75 10.91
CA GLY A 55 10.79 9.79 9.98
C GLY A 55 12.04 9.36 9.22
N GLU A 56 13.06 8.85 9.91
CA GLU A 56 14.27 8.33 9.27
C GLU A 56 13.97 7.19 8.29
N VAL A 57 13.03 6.30 8.63
CA VAL A 57 12.58 5.24 7.73
C VAL A 57 11.89 5.82 6.49
N ALA A 58 10.99 6.79 6.67
CA ALA A 58 10.30 7.45 5.56
C ALA A 58 11.27 8.17 4.62
N GLU A 59 12.26 8.90 5.14
CA GLU A 59 13.32 9.55 4.34
C GLU A 59 14.14 8.54 3.53
N ARG A 60 14.54 7.43 4.15
CA ARG A 60 15.30 6.37 3.48
C ARG A 60 14.49 5.66 2.39
N ILE A 61 13.18 5.60 2.54
CA ILE A 61 12.27 5.08 1.51
C ILE A 61 12.10 6.13 0.41
N ALA A 62 11.87 7.39 0.76
CA ALA A 62 11.68 8.51 -0.18
C ALA A 62 12.82 8.58 -1.21
N ALA A 63 14.07 8.40 -0.77
CA ALA A 63 15.25 8.39 -1.64
C ALA A 63 15.28 7.25 -2.69
N LYS A 64 14.36 6.29 -2.60
CA LYS A 64 14.27 5.11 -3.48
C LYS A 64 12.95 5.04 -4.25
N LEU A 65 12.04 5.99 -4.01
CA LEU A 65 10.73 5.99 -4.66
C LEU A 65 10.88 6.44 -6.13
N PRO A 66 10.05 5.89 -7.04
CA PRO A 66 9.99 6.38 -8.40
C PRO A 66 9.41 7.81 -8.42
N GLU A 67 9.67 8.53 -9.50
CA GLU A 67 9.08 9.85 -9.75
C GLU A 67 7.55 9.79 -9.67
N GLY A 68 6.93 10.83 -9.10
CA GLY A 68 5.48 10.89 -8.92
C GLY A 68 4.96 10.09 -7.72
N THR A 69 5.83 9.55 -6.86
CA THR A 69 5.43 8.95 -5.57
C THR A 69 5.87 9.83 -4.40
N LEU A 70 4.97 10.01 -3.44
CA LEU A 70 5.19 10.78 -2.22
C LEU A 70 5.15 9.83 -1.02
N ILE A 71 5.80 10.21 0.07
CA ILE A 71 5.68 9.50 1.35
C ILE A 71 5.63 10.52 2.48
N GLU A 72 4.80 10.24 3.47
CA GLU A 72 4.74 10.95 4.75
C GLU A 72 4.67 9.95 5.91
N PRO A 73 5.43 10.13 7.00
CA PRO A 73 5.23 9.39 8.24
C PRO A 73 4.01 9.93 9.00
N ALA A 74 3.34 9.08 9.77
CA ALA A 74 2.25 9.45 10.65
C ALA A 74 2.21 8.58 11.90
N HIS A 75 1.64 9.12 12.95
CA HIS A 75 1.43 8.44 14.22
C HIS A 75 -0.07 8.26 14.46
N MET A 76 -0.47 7.04 14.86
CA MET A 76 -1.85 6.73 15.19
C MET A 76 -2.33 7.53 16.41
N GLU A 77 -1.48 7.68 17.42
CA GLU A 77 -1.74 8.43 18.65
C GLU A 77 -0.44 9.00 19.25
N LEU A 78 -0.55 9.75 20.35
CA LEU A 78 0.56 10.21 21.21
C LEU A 78 1.58 11.18 20.60
N ALA A 79 1.61 11.34 19.28
CA ALA A 79 2.58 12.16 18.57
C ALA A 79 1.96 12.76 17.30
N ALA A 80 2.61 13.79 16.78
CA ALA A 80 2.31 14.40 15.50
C ALA A 80 3.46 14.13 14.50
N PRO A 81 3.21 14.08 13.19
CA PRO A 81 1.91 14.29 12.55
C PRO A 81 0.94 13.11 12.79
N THR A 82 -0.33 13.42 12.99
CA THR A 82 -1.41 12.43 13.03
C THR A 82 -1.68 11.88 11.64
N ILE A 83 -2.38 10.73 11.56
CA ILE A 83 -2.84 10.15 10.28
C ILE A 83 -3.57 11.19 9.43
N GLY A 84 -4.45 11.99 10.02
CA GLY A 84 -5.21 13.02 9.30
C GLY A 84 -4.31 14.13 8.73
N GLU A 85 -3.39 14.66 9.55
CA GLU A 85 -2.48 15.74 9.14
C GLU A 85 -1.54 15.31 8.01
N ALA A 86 -0.95 14.12 8.11
CA ALA A 86 -0.05 13.61 7.08
C ALA A 86 -0.81 13.19 5.81
N PHE A 87 -2.06 12.72 5.92
CA PHE A 87 -2.93 12.54 4.75
C PHE A 87 -3.17 13.86 4.02
N ASP A 88 -3.50 14.94 4.74
CA ASP A 88 -3.68 16.27 4.14
C ASP A 88 -2.43 16.76 3.42
N GLN A 89 -1.26 16.51 4.01
CA GLN A 89 0.02 16.88 3.40
C GLN A 89 0.25 16.15 2.06
N LEU A 90 -0.07 14.85 2.00
CA LEU A 90 0.00 14.10 0.74
C LEU A 90 -0.94 14.67 -0.32
N VAL A 91 -2.19 14.98 0.05
CA VAL A 91 -3.18 15.57 -0.87
C VAL A 91 -2.76 16.96 -1.33
N ALA A 92 -2.29 17.82 -0.42
CA ALA A 92 -1.80 19.16 -0.75
C ALA A 92 -0.59 19.14 -1.70
N ARG A 93 0.19 18.05 -1.69
CA ARG A 93 1.31 17.79 -2.60
C ARG A 93 0.88 17.13 -3.92
N GLY A 94 -0.42 16.93 -4.14
CA GLY A 94 -1.00 16.44 -5.38
C GLY A 94 -1.30 14.95 -5.42
N ALA A 95 -1.25 14.23 -4.28
CA ALA A 95 -1.61 12.81 -4.27
C ALA A 95 -3.07 12.61 -4.71
N SER A 96 -3.27 11.82 -5.76
CA SER A 96 -4.59 11.40 -6.25
C SER A 96 -5.02 10.04 -5.65
N GLU A 97 -4.08 9.32 -5.06
CA GLU A 97 -4.32 8.11 -4.26
C GLU A 97 -3.42 8.10 -3.02
N VAL A 98 -3.95 7.71 -1.86
CA VAL A 98 -3.17 7.49 -0.62
C VAL A 98 -3.23 6.04 -0.18
N VAL A 99 -2.06 5.42 -0.05
CA VAL A 99 -1.88 4.06 0.47
C VAL A 99 -1.38 4.15 1.90
N VAL A 100 -2.24 3.78 2.84
CA VAL A 100 -1.88 3.76 4.25
C VAL A 100 -1.20 2.44 4.56
N VAL A 101 0.05 2.49 5.04
CA VAL A 101 0.88 1.32 5.31
C VAL A 101 1.19 1.26 6.81
N PRO A 102 0.56 0.35 7.57
CA PRO A 102 0.87 0.17 8.98
C PRO A 102 2.28 -0.42 9.17
N TYR A 103 3.18 0.34 9.79
CA TYR A 103 4.54 -0.05 10.17
C TYR A 103 4.54 -0.89 11.46
N PHE A 104 3.79 -2.00 11.44
CA PHE A 104 3.61 -2.90 12.57
C PHE A 104 4.08 -4.32 12.26
N LEU A 105 4.81 -4.93 13.20
CA LEU A 105 5.30 -6.32 13.06
C LEU A 105 4.24 -7.38 13.35
N SER A 106 3.10 -7.00 13.94
CA SER A 106 2.01 -7.92 14.29
C SER A 106 0.66 -7.32 13.93
N PRO A 107 -0.29 -8.13 13.42
CA PRO A 107 -1.67 -7.71 13.23
C PRO A 107 -2.39 -7.64 14.59
N GLY A 108 -2.13 -6.59 15.36
CA GLY A 108 -2.92 -6.24 16.53
C GLY A 108 -4.21 -5.52 16.15
N ARG A 109 -5.18 -5.47 17.08
CA ARG A 109 -6.47 -4.76 16.91
C ARG A 109 -6.32 -3.36 16.31
N HIS A 110 -5.31 -2.62 16.77
CA HIS A 110 -5.01 -1.26 16.30
C HIS A 110 -4.66 -1.19 14.81
N ALA A 111 -3.92 -2.17 14.29
CA ALA A 111 -3.56 -2.24 12.88
C ALA A 111 -4.79 -2.52 11.99
N THR A 112 -5.76 -3.28 12.51
CA THR A 112 -6.89 -3.81 11.73
C THR A 112 -8.20 -3.05 11.91
N GLU A 113 -8.33 -2.24 12.97
CA GLU A 113 -9.53 -1.45 13.27
C GLU A 113 -9.24 0.05 13.27
N ASP A 114 -8.28 0.50 14.08
CA ASP A 114 -8.06 1.92 14.33
C ASP A 114 -7.44 2.65 13.14
N VAL A 115 -6.40 2.07 12.53
CA VAL A 115 -5.77 2.68 11.34
C VAL A 115 -6.77 2.78 10.17
N PRO A 116 -7.53 1.73 9.80
CA PRO A 116 -8.59 1.87 8.80
C PRO A 116 -9.63 2.93 9.11
N ARG A 117 -10.09 3.03 10.37
CA ARG A 117 -11.06 4.05 10.77
C ARG A 117 -10.50 5.46 10.61
N LEU A 118 -9.30 5.72 11.14
CA LEU A 118 -8.65 7.03 11.07
C LEU A 118 -8.31 7.43 9.63
N ALA A 119 -7.89 6.47 8.80
CA ALA A 119 -7.66 6.68 7.38
C ALA A 119 -8.96 7.06 6.64
N ALA A 120 -10.07 6.38 6.92
CA ALA A 120 -11.37 6.70 6.33
C ALA A 120 -11.88 8.09 6.77
N GLU A 121 -11.69 8.47 8.04
CA GLU A 121 -12.01 9.82 8.54
C GLU A 121 -11.18 10.89 7.83
N ALA A 122 -9.88 10.63 7.61
CA ALA A 122 -9.02 11.54 6.86
C ALA A 122 -9.47 11.67 5.40
N ALA A 123 -9.73 10.54 4.73
CA ALA A 123 -10.15 10.48 3.33
C ALA A 123 -11.54 11.11 3.11
N ALA A 124 -12.44 11.08 4.08
CA ALA A 124 -13.75 11.73 3.98
C ALA A 124 -13.66 13.24 3.76
N ARG A 125 -12.51 13.87 4.06
CA ARG A 125 -12.24 15.30 3.80
C ARG A 125 -11.79 15.57 2.35
N HIS A 126 -11.41 14.52 1.61
CA HIS A 126 -10.87 14.58 0.25
C HIS A 126 -11.57 13.54 -0.64
N PRO A 127 -12.87 13.73 -0.94
CA PRO A 127 -13.69 12.72 -1.65
C PRO A 127 -13.21 12.36 -3.05
N GLU A 128 -12.38 13.20 -3.67
CA GLU A 128 -11.73 12.99 -4.96
C GLU A 128 -10.47 12.11 -4.90
N VAL A 129 -9.93 11.87 -3.70
CA VAL A 129 -8.69 11.12 -3.49
C VAL A 129 -9.02 9.68 -3.13
N ALA A 130 -8.54 8.74 -3.95
CA ALA A 130 -8.68 7.32 -3.63
C ALA A 130 -7.84 6.97 -2.39
N HIS A 131 -8.30 6.03 -1.57
CA HIS A 131 -7.48 5.52 -0.47
C HIS A 131 -7.66 4.02 -0.27
N ARG A 132 -6.61 3.38 0.25
CA ARG A 132 -6.66 2.00 0.74
C ARG A 132 -5.68 1.81 1.89
N VAL A 133 -5.96 0.83 2.74
CA VAL A 133 -5.04 0.40 3.80
C VAL A 133 -4.39 -0.92 3.40
N ALA A 134 -3.07 -0.95 3.40
CA ALA A 134 -2.28 -2.16 3.16
C ALA A 134 -2.24 -3.03 4.42
N PRO A 135 -1.94 -4.34 4.30
CA PRO A 135 -1.60 -5.15 5.46
C PRO A 135 -0.43 -4.54 6.25
N PRO A 136 -0.37 -4.75 7.58
CA PRO A 136 0.83 -4.43 8.35
C PRO A 136 2.03 -5.23 7.84
N LEU A 137 3.25 -4.81 8.18
CA LEU A 137 4.46 -5.53 7.78
C LEU A 137 4.39 -7.01 8.13
N GLY A 138 3.98 -7.32 9.37
CA GLY A 138 3.64 -8.68 9.79
C GLY A 138 4.76 -9.72 9.56
N PRO A 139 4.41 -11.02 9.60
CA PRO A 139 5.30 -12.09 9.15
C PRO A 139 5.56 -11.98 7.64
N HIS A 140 6.83 -11.86 7.24
CA HIS A 140 7.23 -11.72 5.85
C HIS A 140 8.67 -12.19 5.67
N ASP A 141 8.96 -12.93 4.60
CA ASP A 141 10.30 -13.52 4.33
C ASP A 141 11.45 -12.50 4.43
N LEU A 142 11.23 -11.26 3.98
CA LEU A 142 12.21 -10.17 4.09
C LEU A 142 12.51 -9.76 5.54
N LEU A 143 11.52 -9.81 6.43
CA LEU A 143 11.73 -9.57 7.86
C LEU A 143 12.41 -10.77 8.51
N ASP A 144 12.07 -12.00 8.11
CA ASP A 144 12.77 -13.20 8.57
C ASP A 144 14.25 -13.16 8.19
N GLN A 145 14.56 -12.77 6.95
CA GLN A 145 15.93 -12.53 6.49
C GLN A 145 16.63 -11.43 7.29
N LEU A 146 15.93 -10.32 7.60
CA LEU A 146 16.48 -9.26 8.43
C LEU A 146 16.83 -9.77 9.84
N VAL A 147 15.98 -10.61 10.43
CA VAL A 147 16.26 -11.26 11.73
C VAL A 147 17.51 -12.12 11.64
N LEU A 148 17.65 -12.95 10.59
CA LEU A 148 18.84 -13.78 10.38
C LEU A 148 20.12 -12.94 10.24
N VAL A 149 20.06 -11.85 9.46
CA VAL A 149 21.17 -10.89 9.32
C VAL A 149 21.56 -10.30 10.67
N ARG A 150 20.58 -9.89 11.49
CA ARG A 150 20.84 -9.34 12.84
C ARG A 150 21.39 -10.38 13.80
N ALA A 151 21.02 -11.65 13.65
CA ALA A 151 21.54 -12.76 14.42
C ALA A 151 22.93 -13.25 13.94
N GLY A 152 23.43 -12.75 12.81
CA GLY A 152 24.69 -13.23 12.22
C GLY A 152 24.59 -14.64 11.63
N VAL A 153 23.38 -15.13 11.34
CA VAL A 153 23.12 -16.47 10.81
C VAL A 153 22.88 -16.37 9.32
N ARG A 154 23.48 -17.28 8.53
CA ARG A 154 23.21 -17.39 7.10
C ARG A 154 21.94 -18.20 6.88
N SER A 155 21.07 -17.74 5.98
CA SER A 155 19.91 -18.52 5.53
C SER A 155 20.37 -19.87 4.97
N ALA A 156 19.65 -20.94 5.33
CA ALA A 156 19.76 -22.19 4.58
C ALA A 156 19.20 -21.94 3.16
N GLN A 157 19.97 -22.34 2.15
CA GLN A 157 19.52 -22.32 0.74
C GLN A 157 18.44 -23.35 0.50
#